data_AF-A0A4W5PE45-F1
#
_entry.id   AF-A0A4W5PE45-F1
#
_cell.length_a   1.000
_cell.length_b   1.000
_cell.length_c   1.000
_cell.angle_alpha   90.00
_cell.angle_beta   90.00
_cell.angle_gamma   90.00
#
_symmetry.space_group_name_H-M   'P 1'
#
loop_
_entity.id
_entity.type
_entity.pdbx_description
1 polymer ?
#
loop_
_entity_poly.entity_id
_entity_poly.type
_entity_poly.pdbx_seq_one_letter_code
_entity_poly.pdbx_strand_id
1 'polypeptide(L)'
;YVWERLLPGFKHKNFRSREGVCLVLCSTLNTYGAQPLSLSKIVPYLCTLTGDQNPQVREAATASLVDVYRHIGERVRADLGKRGLPATRLQTIYGRFD
;
A
#
# COMPACT_ATOMS: atom_id res chain seq x y z
N TYR A 1 -17.11 -2.89 3.90
CA TYR A 1 -17.26 -3.87 5.01
C TYR A 1 -16.05 -4.79 5.23
N VAL A 2 -15.60 -5.62 4.27
CA VAL A 2 -14.48 -6.57 4.53
C VAL A 2 -13.15 -5.85 4.79
N TRP A 3 -12.78 -4.90 3.92
CA TRP A 3 -11.52 -4.18 4.05
C TRP A 3 -11.40 -3.35 5.32
N GLU A 4 -12.50 -2.80 5.83
CA GLU A 4 -12.51 -2.05 7.09
C GLU A 4 -12.15 -2.94 8.29
N ARG A 5 -12.52 -4.24 8.24
CA ARG A 5 -12.11 -5.22 9.25
C ARG A 5 -10.66 -5.69 9.08
N LEU A 6 -10.09 -5.55 7.88
CA LEU A 6 -8.69 -5.88 7.59
C LEU A 6 -7.72 -4.73 7.90
N LEU A 7 -8.20 -3.48 7.99
CA LEU A 7 -7.37 -2.31 8.31
C LEU A 7 -6.51 -2.46 9.59
N PRO A 8 -7.02 -3.01 10.70
CA PRO A 8 -6.20 -3.26 11.90
C PRO A 8 -5.02 -4.19 11.65
N GLY A 9 -5.12 -5.07 10.64
CA GLY A 9 -4.05 -6.00 10.26
C GLY A 9 -2.78 -5.31 9.77
N PHE A 10 -2.87 -4.11 9.18
CA PHE A 10 -1.71 -3.30 8.80
C PHE A 10 -0.90 -2.79 10.01
N LYS A 11 -1.50 -2.74 11.21
CA LYS A 11 -0.84 -2.31 12.46
C LYS A 11 -0.56 -3.46 13.41
N HIS A 12 -0.76 -4.70 12.98
CA HIS A 12 -0.62 -5.86 13.84
C HIS A 12 0.85 -6.11 14.22
N LYS A 13 1.10 -6.56 15.46
CA LYS A 13 2.46 -6.83 15.96
C LYS A 13 3.22 -7.87 15.14
N ASN A 14 2.50 -8.86 14.62
CA ASN A 14 3.07 -9.91 13.77
C ASN A 14 3.27 -9.39 12.34
N PHE A 15 4.52 -9.41 11.86
CA PHE A 15 4.87 -8.97 10.51
C PHE A 15 4.13 -9.77 9.42
N ARG A 16 3.89 -11.08 9.64
CA ARG A 16 3.15 -11.92 8.69
C ARG A 16 1.71 -11.46 8.49
N SER A 17 1.10 -10.89 9.52
CA SER A 17 -0.24 -10.30 9.40
C SER A 17 -0.19 -9.03 8.55
N ARG A 18 0.82 -8.17 8.74
CA ARG A 18 0.97 -6.94 7.96
C ARG A 18 1.26 -7.26 6.48
N GLU A 19 2.19 -8.18 6.24
CA GLU A 19 2.52 -8.71 4.91
C GLU A 19 1.29 -9.36 4.25
N GLY A 20 0.60 -10.26 4.96
CA GLY A 20 -0.56 -10.98 4.43
C GLY A 20 -1.68 -10.05 3.99
N VAL A 21 -1.94 -8.96 4.72
CA VAL A 21 -2.95 -7.96 4.31
C VAL A 21 -2.52 -7.22 3.04
N CYS A 22 -1.23 -6.89 2.87
CA CYS A 22 -0.71 -6.33 1.62
C CYS A 22 -0.87 -7.32 0.45
N LEU A 23 -0.53 -8.60 0.63
CA LEU A 23 -0.67 -9.61 -0.43
C LEU A 23 -2.13 -9.84 -0.84
N VAL A 24 -3.04 -9.87 0.13
CA VAL A 24 -4.48 -9.93 -0.11
C VAL A 24 -4.94 -8.69 -0.88
N LEU A 25 -4.36 -7.51 -0.60
CA LEU A 25 -4.70 -6.27 -1.30
C LEU A 25 -4.29 -6.33 -2.77
N CYS A 26 -3.05 -6.73 -3.06
CA CYS A 26 -2.57 -6.98 -4.43
C CYS A 26 -3.50 -7.93 -5.18
N SER A 27 -3.79 -9.09 -4.57
CA SER A 27 -4.63 -10.11 -5.19
C SER A 27 -6.05 -9.61 -5.44
N THR A 28 -6.60 -8.83 -4.50
CA THR A 28 -7.94 -8.24 -4.63
C THR A 28 -7.97 -7.20 -5.74
N LEU A 29 -6.95 -6.34 -5.82
CA LEU A 29 -6.82 -5.36 -6.91
C LEU A 29 -6.73 -6.04 -8.26
N ASN A 30 -5.91 -7.08 -8.39
CA ASN A 30 -5.74 -7.80 -9.65
C ASN A 30 -7.03 -8.53 -10.09
N THR A 31 -7.79 -9.08 -9.12
CA THR A 31 -9.00 -9.87 -9.43
C THR A 31 -10.24 -9.00 -9.63
N TYR A 32 -10.43 -7.97 -8.79
CA TYR A 32 -11.67 -7.19 -8.72
C TYR A 32 -11.49 -5.72 -9.09
N GLY A 33 -10.25 -5.26 -9.32
CA GLY A 33 -9.94 -3.86 -9.59
C GLY A 33 -10.01 -2.96 -8.34
N ALA A 34 -9.83 -1.66 -8.58
CA ALA A 34 -9.81 -0.63 -7.55
C ALA A 34 -11.20 -0.14 -7.10
N GLN A 35 -12.26 -0.34 -7.90
CA GLN A 35 -13.59 0.19 -7.61
C GLN A 35 -14.21 -0.21 -6.25
N PRO A 36 -14.12 -1.48 -5.79
CA PRO A 36 -14.70 -1.87 -4.50
C PRO A 36 -13.83 -1.44 -3.30
N LEU A 37 -12.67 -0.85 -3.53
CA LEU A 37 -11.69 -0.54 -2.50
C LEU A 37 -11.69 0.95 -2.16
N SER A 38 -11.82 1.27 -0.88
CA SER A 38 -11.59 2.63 -0.38
C SER A 38 -10.10 2.94 -0.31
N LEU A 39 -9.44 3.08 -1.47
CA LEU A 39 -7.98 3.20 -1.57
C LEU A 39 -7.44 4.43 -0.83
N SER A 40 -8.19 5.52 -0.76
CA SER A 40 -7.83 6.70 0.05
C SER A 40 -7.63 6.39 1.54
N LYS A 41 -8.32 5.36 2.08
CA LYS A 41 -8.14 4.88 3.45
C LYS A 41 -6.96 3.91 3.57
N ILE A 42 -6.63 3.16 2.52
CA ILE A 42 -5.62 2.08 2.55
C ILE A 42 -4.22 2.60 2.24
N VAL A 43 -4.08 3.49 1.25
CA VAL A 43 -2.82 4.14 0.87
C VAL A 43 -2.02 4.64 2.08
N PRO A 44 -2.60 5.38 3.06
CA PRO A 44 -1.85 5.78 4.26
C PRO A 44 -1.15 4.64 5.00
N TYR A 45 -1.82 3.48 5.13
CA TYR A 45 -1.24 2.33 5.80
C TYR A 45 -0.09 1.75 5.00
N LEU A 46 -0.25 1.63 3.67
CA LEU A 46 0.83 1.18 2.79
C LEU A 46 2.04 2.13 2.87
N CYS A 47 1.81 3.43 2.88
CA CYS A 47 2.85 4.44 3.07
C CYS A 47 3.63 4.20 4.37
N THR A 48 2.95 3.90 5.48
CA THR A 48 3.63 3.56 6.73
C THR A 48 4.43 2.26 6.60
N LEU A 49 3.87 1.23 5.96
CA LEU A 49 4.50 -0.08 5.80
C LEU A 49 5.69 -0.11 4.84
N THR A 50 5.80 0.82 3.90
CA THR A 50 7.04 0.97 3.10
C THR A 50 8.27 1.27 3.96
N GLY A 51 8.08 1.78 5.18
CA GLY A 51 9.12 2.01 6.18
C GLY A 51 9.17 0.97 7.30
N ASP A 52 8.52 -0.19 7.15
CA ASP A 52 8.49 -1.24 8.18
C ASP A 52 9.89 -1.77 8.49
N GLN A 53 10.13 -2.22 9.72
CA GLN A 53 11.40 -2.84 10.12
C GLN A 53 11.66 -4.14 9.35
N ASN A 54 10.61 -4.88 9.00
CA ASN A 54 10.74 -6.14 8.28
C ASN A 54 10.78 -5.91 6.75
N PRO A 55 11.82 -6.43 6.04
CA PRO A 55 11.97 -6.26 4.60
C PRO A 55 10.80 -6.83 3.78
N GLN A 56 10.23 -7.97 4.18
CA GLN A 56 9.13 -8.59 3.44
C GLN A 56 7.88 -7.72 3.46
N VAL A 57 7.57 -7.11 4.61
CA VAL A 57 6.44 -6.18 4.73
C VAL A 57 6.65 -4.94 3.86
N ARG A 58 7.88 -4.41 3.81
CA ARG A 58 8.22 -3.27 2.95
C ARG A 58 8.01 -3.61 1.47
N GLU A 59 8.46 -4.79 1.05
CA GLU A 59 8.34 -5.24 -0.33
C GLU A 59 6.87 -5.46 -0.71
N ALA A 60 6.10 -6.16 0.13
CA ALA A 60 4.67 -6.37 -0.10
C ALA A 60 3.88 -5.06 -0.14
N ALA A 61 4.18 -4.10 0.74
CA ALA A 61 3.56 -2.78 0.74
C ALA A 61 3.92 -1.96 -0.51
N THR A 62 5.17 -2.06 -0.97
CA THR A 62 5.62 -1.39 -2.19
C THR A 62 4.90 -2.00 -3.40
N ALA A 63 4.85 -3.33 -3.52
CA ALA A 63 4.10 -4.01 -4.59
C ALA A 63 2.61 -3.61 -4.59
N SER A 64 1.98 -3.58 -3.41
CA SER A 64 0.61 -3.09 -3.26
C SER A 64 0.43 -1.65 -3.75
N LEU A 65 1.36 -0.74 -3.43
CA LEU A 65 1.29 0.64 -3.91
C LEU A 65 1.41 0.73 -5.44
N VAL A 66 2.26 -0.09 -6.05
CA VAL A 66 2.41 -0.14 -7.51
C VAL A 66 1.11 -0.63 -8.15
N ASP A 67 0.50 -1.68 -7.61
CA ASP A 67 -0.78 -2.17 -8.14
C ASP A 67 -1.91 -1.15 -7.97
N VAL A 68 -1.94 -0.45 -6.83
CA VAL A 68 -2.86 0.68 -6.64
C VAL A 68 -2.61 1.78 -7.66
N TYR A 69 -1.35 2.12 -7.93
CA TYR A 69 -0.97 3.11 -8.95
C TYR A 69 -1.41 2.66 -10.35
N ARG A 70 -1.28 1.38 -10.73
CA ARG A 70 -1.77 0.87 -12.01
C ARG A 70 -3.27 1.05 -12.21
N HIS A 71 -4.04 1.03 -11.13
CA HIS A 71 -5.50 1.16 -11.21
C HIS A 71 -6.02 2.59 -11.08
N ILE A 72 -5.38 3.46 -10.28
CA ILE A 72 -5.84 4.85 -10.05
C ILE A 72 -4.99 5.88 -10.83
N GLY A 73 -3.74 5.55 -11.15
CA GLY A 73 -2.78 6.44 -11.80
C GLY A 73 -2.23 7.56 -10.90
N GLU A 74 -1.96 8.72 -11.51
CA GLU A 74 -1.31 9.89 -10.91
C GLU A 74 -1.96 10.42 -9.62
N ARG A 75 -3.24 10.11 -9.38
CA ARG A 75 -3.92 10.48 -8.13
C ARG A 75 -3.21 9.90 -6.89
N VAL A 76 -2.61 8.72 -7.01
CA VAL A 76 -1.84 8.09 -5.92
C VAL A 76 -0.54 8.85 -5.67
N ARG A 77 0.11 9.32 -6.73
CA ARG A 77 1.34 10.13 -6.66
C ARG A 77 1.09 11.45 -5.93
N ALA A 78 -0.01 12.14 -6.26
CA ALA A 78 -0.42 13.35 -5.56
C ALA A 78 -0.75 13.11 -4.08
N ASP A 79 -1.39 11.97 -3.74
CA ASP A 79 -1.68 11.61 -2.35
C ASP A 79 -0.38 11.34 -1.58
N LEU A 80 0.57 10.61 -2.17
CA LEU A 80 1.89 10.31 -1.60
C LEU A 80 2.70 11.57 -1.33
N GLY A 81 2.75 12.52 -2.27
CA GLY A 81 3.45 13.79 -2.11
C GLY A 81 2.93 14.63 -0.95
N LYS A 82 1.62 14.59 -0.69
CA LYS A 82 0.99 15.31 0.44
C LYS A 82 1.23 14.65 1.81
N ARG A 83 1.73 13.40 1.84
CA ARG A 83 1.89 12.63 3.09
C ARG A 83 3.18 12.93 3.84
N GLY A 84 4.05 13.80 3.32
CA GLY A 84 5.29 14.18 4.00
C GLY A 84 6.29 13.03 4.16
N LEU A 85 6.27 12.06 3.24
CA LEU A 85 7.24 10.98 3.23
C LEU A 85 8.64 11.53 2.90
N PRO A 86 9.73 10.95 3.47
CA PRO A 86 11.09 11.35 3.13
C PRO A 86 11.34 11.28 1.63
N ALA A 87 12.03 12.28 1.07
CA ALA A 87 12.27 12.40 -0.37
C ALA A 87 12.91 11.14 -0.98
N THR A 88 13.87 10.52 -0.28
CA THR A 88 14.50 9.26 -0.68
C THR A 88 13.50 8.12 -0.81
N ARG A 89 12.59 7.96 0.16
CA ARG A 89 11.53 6.93 0.10
C ARG A 89 10.53 7.20 -1.01
N LEU A 90 10.13 8.46 -1.20
CA LEU A 90 9.25 8.84 -2.30
C LEU A 90 9.90 8.51 -3.64
N GLN A 91 11.18 8.81 -3.83
CA GLN A 91 11.90 8.46 -5.05
C GLN A 91 11.98 6.95 -5.27
N THR A 92 12.24 6.15 -4.23
CA THR A 92 12.20 4.68 -4.35
C THR A 92 10.82 4.17 -4.78
N ILE A 93 9.74 4.71 -4.21
CA ILE A 93 8.37 4.32 -4.57
C ILE A 93 8.04 4.76 -6.00
N TYR A 94 8.37 6.00 -6.37
CA TYR A 94 8.12 6.52 -7.71
C TYR A 94 8.95 5.78 -8.78
N GLY A 95 10.18 5.37 -8.47
CA GLY A 95 10.97 4.53 -9.35
C GLY A 95 10.41 3.11 -9.53
N ARG A 96 9.44 2.69 -8.71
CA ARG A 96 8.69 1.42 -8.88
C ARG A 96 7.38 1.61 -9.63
N PHE A 97 6.96 2.84 -9.87
CA PHE A 97 5.75 3.18 -10.64
C PHE A 97 6.01 3.28 -12.14
N ASP A 98 7.27 3.31 -12.55
CA ASP A 98 7.74 3.23 -13.94
C ASP A 98 7.63 1.79 -14.49
#